data_AF-A0A931Z505-F1
#
_entry.id   AF-A0A931Z505-F1
#
_cell.length_a   1.000
_cell.length_b   1.000
_cell.length_c   1.000
_cell.angle_alpha   90.00
_cell.angle_beta   90.00
_cell.angle_gamma   90.00
#
_symmetry.space_group_name_H-M   'P 1'
#
loop_
_entity.id
_entity.type
_entity.pdbx_description
1 polymer ?
#
loop_
_entity_poly.entity_id
_entity_poly.type
_entity_poly.pdbx_seq_one_letter_code
_entity_poly.pdbx_strand_id
1 'polypeptide(L)'
;MRRIRQAGFSLLEVVIAVGVFALAVTAVLALLPMLTRQAAAAADTLAAQQFPDALRVELQRLARADFDALAAAIPVMTAPLENGLPFVATRDGARLHSSGHLPPPVDARIPDAEQYFAIEVWRFNQPPLAYDPGAAVLPLYVRVSGPCRIPGSTAPTALADRHQVTFTLALNR
;
A
#
# COMPACT_ATOMS: atom_id res chain seq x y z
N MET A 1 -52.09 48.03 6.26
CA MET A 1 -51.82 46.63 6.70
C MET A 1 -52.03 45.69 5.51
N ARG A 2 -50.96 45.15 4.93
CA ARG A 2 -51.04 44.24 3.77
C ARG A 2 -51.28 42.83 4.29
N ARG A 3 -52.47 42.25 4.07
CA ARG A 3 -52.75 40.85 4.42
C ARG A 3 -51.92 39.95 3.50
N ILE A 4 -50.91 39.30 4.05
CA ILE A 4 -50.18 38.22 3.37
C ILE A 4 -51.13 37.01 3.33
N ARG A 5 -51.60 36.62 2.15
CA ARG A 5 -52.33 35.34 1.98
C ARG A 5 -51.32 34.22 2.19
N GLN A 6 -51.47 33.43 3.24
CA GLN A 6 -50.78 32.15 3.36
C GLN A 6 -51.42 31.19 2.36
N ALA A 7 -50.77 31.00 1.21
CA ALA A 7 -51.09 29.90 0.30
C ALA A 7 -50.44 28.64 0.87
N GLY A 8 -51.23 27.61 1.16
CA GLY A 8 -50.71 26.29 1.55
C GLY A 8 -50.18 25.54 0.33
N PHE A 9 -49.28 24.58 0.57
CA PHE A 9 -48.79 23.68 -0.48
C PHE A 9 -49.91 22.74 -0.96
N SER A 10 -49.98 22.52 -2.27
CA SER A 10 -50.87 21.50 -2.83
C SER A 10 -50.35 20.09 -2.57
N LEU A 11 -51.24 19.11 -2.47
CA LEU A 11 -50.88 17.70 -2.30
C LEU A 11 -49.94 17.22 -3.41
N LEU A 12 -50.15 17.68 -4.65
CA LEU A 12 -49.30 17.34 -5.79
C LEU A 12 -47.87 17.84 -5.62
N GLU A 13 -47.69 19.11 -5.20
CA GLU A 13 -46.37 19.68 -4.92
C GLU A 13 -45.64 18.89 -3.83
N VAL A 14 -46.34 18.48 -2.77
CA VAL A 14 -45.76 17.67 -1.69
C VAL A 14 -45.31 16.31 -2.22
N VAL A 15 -46.12 15.62 -3.03
CA VAL A 15 -45.76 14.31 -3.60
C VAL A 15 -44.54 14.42 -4.51
N ILE A 16 -44.49 15.43 -5.37
CA ILE A 16 -43.33 15.68 -6.25
C ILE A 16 -42.09 15.98 -5.40
N ALA A 17 -42.21 16.83 -4.38
CA ALA A 17 -41.10 17.16 -3.49
C ALA A 17 -40.55 15.92 -2.77
N VAL A 18 -41.43 15.06 -2.26
CA VAL A 18 -41.03 13.79 -1.61
C VAL A 18 -40.33 12.86 -2.59
N GLY A 19 -40.84 12.73 -3.83
CA GLY A 19 -40.21 11.92 -4.86
C GLY A 19 -38.80 12.38 -5.23
N VAL A 20 -38.63 13.69 -5.44
CA VAL A 20 -37.31 14.30 -5.72
C VAL A 20 -36.36 14.11 -4.53
N PHE A 21 -36.84 14.31 -3.31
CA PHE A 21 -36.06 14.10 -2.11
C PHE A 21 -35.59 12.64 -1.97
N ALA A 22 -36.48 11.67 -2.16
CA ALA A 22 -36.15 10.25 -2.11
C ALA A 22 -35.09 9.87 -3.17
N LEU A 23 -35.21 10.39 -4.40
CA LEU A 23 -34.23 10.17 -5.45
C LEU A 23 -32.86 10.77 -5.10
N ALA A 24 -32.83 11.99 -4.56
CA ALA A 24 -31.59 12.64 -4.13
C ALA A 24 -30.88 11.86 -3.01
N VAL A 25 -31.62 11.43 -1.98
CA VAL A 25 -31.06 10.60 -0.89
C VAL A 25 -30.53 9.27 -1.44
N THR A 26 -31.27 8.63 -2.33
CA THR A 26 -30.84 7.37 -2.96
C THR A 26 -29.54 7.55 -3.75
N ALA A 27 -29.43 8.64 -4.53
CA ALA A 27 -28.21 8.96 -5.26
C ALA A 27 -27.02 9.20 -4.33
N VAL A 28 -27.19 9.94 -3.23
CA VAL A 28 -26.13 10.16 -2.23
C VAL A 28 -25.68 8.84 -1.58
N LEU A 29 -26.63 7.99 -1.17
CA LEU A 29 -26.32 6.70 -0.56
C LEU A 29 -25.61 5.75 -1.55
N ALA A 30 -25.98 5.80 -2.83
CA ALA A 30 -25.33 5.01 -3.87
C ALA A 30 -23.86 5.41 -4.11
N LEU A 31 -23.48 6.66 -3.82
CA LEU A 31 -22.11 7.16 -3.98
C LEU A 31 -21.18 6.79 -2.81
N LEU A 32 -21.72 6.49 -1.63
CA LEU A 32 -20.92 6.20 -0.43
C LEU A 32 -19.87 5.09 -0.63
N PRO A 33 -20.18 3.93 -1.23
CA PRO A 33 -19.18 2.86 -1.40
C PRO A 33 -18.01 3.26 -2.31
N MET A 34 -18.25 4.14 -3.28
CA MET A 34 -17.19 4.65 -4.15
C MET A 34 -16.27 5.60 -3.39
N LEU A 35 -16.84 6.56 -2.65
CA LEU A 35 -16.07 7.50 -1.85
C LEU A 35 -15.23 6.79 -0.78
N THR A 36 -15.79 5.78 -0.10
CA THR A 36 -15.04 4.99 0.89
C THR A 36 -13.87 4.24 0.26
N ARG A 37 -14.05 3.64 -0.94
CA ARG A 37 -12.96 2.96 -1.65
C ARG A 37 -11.86 3.93 -2.09
N GLN A 38 -12.24 5.12 -2.58
CA GLN A 38 -11.29 6.16 -2.96
C GLN A 38 -10.49 6.66 -1.75
N ALA A 39 -11.15 6.89 -0.61
CA ALA A 39 -10.48 7.28 0.63
C ALA A 39 -9.50 6.20 1.12
N ALA A 40 -9.89 4.93 1.06
CA ALA A 40 -9.02 3.81 1.41
C ALA A 40 -7.80 3.71 0.48
N ALA A 41 -7.98 3.84 -0.83
CA ALA A 41 -6.89 3.83 -1.80
C ALA A 41 -5.92 5.01 -1.60
N ALA A 42 -6.44 6.20 -1.29
CA ALA A 42 -5.63 7.37 -0.98
C ALA A 42 -4.82 7.17 0.32
N ALA A 43 -5.44 6.65 1.37
CA ALA A 43 -4.76 6.32 2.63
C ALA A 43 -3.66 5.28 2.42
N ASP A 44 -3.94 4.22 1.66
CA ASP A 44 -2.97 3.17 1.35
C ASP A 44 -1.80 3.72 0.51
N THR A 45 -2.06 4.65 -0.41
CA THR A 45 -1.00 5.33 -1.19
C THR A 45 -0.12 6.20 -0.30
N LEU A 46 -0.71 6.96 0.63
CA LEU A 46 0.04 7.77 1.58
C LEU A 46 0.89 6.90 2.53
N ALA A 47 0.35 5.78 3.01
CA ALA A 47 1.12 4.81 3.79
C ALA A 47 2.27 4.23 2.95
N ALA A 48 2.02 3.88 1.68
CA ALA A 48 3.04 3.36 0.79
C ALA A 48 4.21 4.34 0.55
N GLN A 49 3.93 5.63 0.53
CA GLN A 49 4.93 6.70 0.36
C GLN A 49 5.85 6.86 1.58
N GLN A 50 5.49 6.32 2.75
CA GLN A 50 6.32 6.37 3.96
C GLN A 50 7.33 5.21 4.03
N PHE A 51 7.14 4.16 3.22
CA PHE A 51 8.02 2.99 3.26
C PHE A 51 9.48 3.20 2.85
N PRO A 52 9.89 4.16 2.01
CA PRO A 52 11.29 4.34 1.67
C PRO A 52 12.19 4.47 2.91
N ASP A 53 11.74 5.21 3.93
CA ASP A 53 12.52 5.43 5.15
C ASP A 53 12.49 4.22 6.08
N ALA A 54 11.30 3.63 6.32
CA ALA A 54 11.16 2.43 7.14
C ALA A 54 11.96 1.24 6.55
N LEU A 55 11.89 1.07 5.23
CA LEU A 55 12.64 0.02 4.53
C LEU A 55 14.14 0.28 4.58
N ARG A 56 14.59 1.55 4.48
CA ARG A 56 16.01 1.89 4.63
C ARG A 56 16.53 1.50 6.02
N VAL A 57 15.76 1.80 7.08
CA VAL A 57 16.14 1.42 8.46
C VAL A 57 16.25 -0.10 8.61
N GLU A 58 15.28 -0.85 8.08
CA GLU A 58 15.31 -2.31 8.17
C GLU A 58 16.44 -2.92 7.32
N LEU A 59 16.67 -2.45 6.10
CA LEU A 59 17.79 -2.89 5.27
C LEU A 59 19.13 -2.57 5.91
N GLN A 60 19.28 -1.40 6.54
CA GLN A 60 20.47 -1.06 7.32
C GLN A 60 20.65 -1.99 8.52
N ARG A 61 19.57 -2.34 9.23
CA ARG A 61 19.61 -3.32 10.33
C ARG A 61 20.12 -4.68 9.84
N LEU A 62 19.65 -5.14 8.69
CA LEU A 62 20.09 -6.40 8.08
C LEU A 62 21.56 -6.33 7.62
N ALA A 63 21.95 -5.22 6.99
CA ALA A 63 23.31 -4.99 6.50
C ALA A 63 24.36 -4.90 7.62
N ARG A 64 23.99 -4.49 8.85
CA ARG A 64 24.90 -4.44 10.00
C ARG A 64 25.53 -5.79 10.33
N ALA A 65 24.82 -6.89 10.05
CA ALA A 65 25.37 -8.23 10.27
C ALA A 65 26.40 -8.56 9.19
N ASP A 66 26.01 -8.41 7.92
CA ASP A 66 26.87 -8.63 6.76
C ASP A 66 26.24 -7.97 5.51
N PHE A 67 26.85 -6.88 5.04
CA PHE A 67 26.37 -6.13 3.88
C PHE A 67 26.45 -6.94 2.58
N ASP A 68 27.55 -7.68 2.39
CA ASP A 68 27.77 -8.46 1.17
C ASP A 68 26.82 -9.66 1.11
N ALA A 69 26.54 -10.29 2.27
CA ALA A 69 25.53 -11.35 2.35
C ALA A 69 24.11 -10.83 2.05
N LEU A 70 23.76 -9.62 2.52
CA LEU A 70 22.49 -8.99 2.15
C LEU A 70 22.43 -8.72 0.64
N ALA A 71 23.48 -8.12 0.07
CA ALA A 71 23.54 -7.83 -1.36
C ALA A 71 23.42 -9.11 -2.22
N ALA A 72 24.01 -10.21 -1.77
CA ALA A 72 23.90 -11.52 -2.41
C ALA A 72 22.50 -12.14 -2.28
N ALA A 73 21.81 -11.92 -1.15
CA ALA A 73 20.45 -12.37 -0.92
C ALA A 73 19.41 -11.61 -1.74
N ILE A 74 19.73 -10.38 -2.19
CA ILE A 74 18.82 -9.58 -3.01
C ILE A 74 18.89 -10.05 -4.49
N PRO A 75 17.77 -10.51 -5.06
CA PRO A 75 17.72 -10.97 -6.44
C PRO A 75 18.02 -9.87 -7.45
N VAL A 76 18.69 -10.24 -8.53
CA VAL A 76 18.93 -9.34 -9.67
C VAL A 76 17.62 -9.14 -10.42
N MET A 77 17.33 -7.90 -10.81
CA MET A 77 16.13 -7.56 -11.57
C MET A 77 16.13 -8.26 -12.93
N THR A 78 15.11 -9.09 -13.15
CA THR A 78 14.80 -9.74 -14.44
C THR A 78 13.36 -9.42 -14.83
N ALA A 79 13.03 -9.55 -16.12
CA ALA A 79 11.66 -9.40 -16.62
C ALA A 79 11.09 -10.80 -16.95
N PRO A 80 9.90 -11.17 -16.43
CA PRO A 80 9.04 -10.40 -15.54
C PRO A 80 9.63 -10.22 -14.12
N LEU A 81 9.25 -9.12 -13.46
CA LEU A 81 9.66 -8.80 -12.08
C LEU A 81 8.97 -9.73 -11.09
N GLU A 82 9.62 -10.86 -10.82
CA GLU A 82 9.16 -11.89 -9.91
C GLU A 82 10.21 -12.16 -8.82
N ASN A 83 9.76 -12.71 -7.69
CA ASN A 83 10.62 -13.24 -6.64
C ASN A 83 11.66 -12.24 -6.12
N GLY A 84 11.25 -11.02 -5.74
CA GLY A 84 12.16 -10.09 -5.05
C GLY A 84 12.44 -10.56 -3.62
N LEU A 85 13.43 -9.93 -2.96
CA LEU A 85 13.63 -10.16 -1.53
C LEU A 85 12.37 -9.65 -0.78
N PRO A 86 11.65 -10.53 -0.05
CA PRO A 86 10.32 -10.18 0.43
C PRO A 86 10.35 -9.56 1.83
N PHE A 87 9.52 -8.54 1.99
CA PHE A 87 9.23 -7.83 3.22
C PHE A 87 7.72 -7.73 3.38
N VAL A 88 7.26 -7.65 4.62
CA VAL A 88 5.85 -7.44 4.95
C VAL A 88 5.70 -6.26 5.89
N ALA A 89 4.61 -5.51 5.73
CA ALA A 89 4.30 -4.39 6.59
C ALA A 89 2.82 -4.34 6.98
N THR A 90 2.55 -3.72 8.13
CA THR A 90 1.21 -3.40 8.61
C THR A 90 0.56 -2.32 7.75
N ARG A 91 -0.77 -2.20 7.80
CA ARG A 91 -1.51 -1.23 6.98
C ARG A 91 -1.16 0.23 7.29
N ASP A 92 -0.80 0.53 8.53
CA ASP A 92 -0.36 1.85 8.97
C ASP A 92 1.13 2.13 8.66
N GLY A 93 1.85 1.14 8.13
CA GLY A 93 3.29 1.21 7.88
C GLY A 93 4.16 1.26 9.14
N ALA A 94 3.59 1.12 10.33
CA ALA A 94 4.32 1.24 11.59
C ALA A 94 5.30 0.09 11.84
N ARG A 95 5.00 -1.10 11.32
CA ARG A 95 5.86 -2.29 11.42
C ARG A 95 6.21 -2.77 10.02
N LEU A 96 7.49 -3.05 9.81
CA LEU A 96 8.04 -3.61 8.58
C LEU A 96 9.17 -4.57 8.96
N HIS A 97 9.20 -5.75 8.35
CA HIS A 97 10.34 -6.66 8.48
C HIS A 97 10.52 -7.53 7.25
N SER A 98 11.74 -8.04 7.07
CA SER A 98 12.05 -9.05 6.05
C SER A 98 11.40 -10.38 6.40
N SER A 99 10.63 -10.95 5.47
CA SER A 99 10.05 -12.29 5.64
C SER A 99 10.95 -13.40 5.07
N GLY A 100 11.89 -13.06 4.18
CA GLY A 100 12.77 -14.02 3.52
C GLY A 100 14.19 -14.11 4.08
N HIS A 101 14.82 -12.98 4.41
CA HIS A 101 16.23 -12.93 4.86
C HIS A 101 16.32 -12.45 6.30
N LEU A 102 16.90 -13.28 7.17
CA LEU A 102 17.04 -13.03 8.63
C LEU A 102 15.72 -12.50 9.25
N PRO A 103 14.61 -13.26 9.13
CA PRO A 103 13.34 -12.83 9.67
C PRO A 103 13.42 -12.69 11.20
N PRO A 104 12.67 -11.77 11.80
CA PRO A 104 12.66 -11.60 13.25
C PRO A 104 12.13 -12.87 13.95
N PRO A 105 12.37 -12.99 15.27
CA PRO A 105 11.76 -14.01 16.12
C PRO A 105 10.23 -14.06 15.95
N VAL A 106 9.62 -15.24 16.13
CA VAL A 106 8.20 -15.49 15.81
C VAL A 106 7.26 -14.54 16.57
N ASP A 107 7.58 -14.22 17.80
CA ASP A 107 6.89 -13.27 18.68
C ASP A 107 6.99 -11.81 18.19
N ALA A 108 8.04 -11.45 17.46
CA ALA A 108 8.23 -10.13 16.88
C ALA A 108 7.68 -10.01 15.44
N ARG A 109 7.28 -11.12 14.80
CA ARG A 109 6.71 -11.11 13.44
C ARG A 109 5.33 -10.43 13.44
N ILE A 110 4.98 -9.90 12.27
CA ILE A 110 3.64 -9.38 12.03
C ILE A 110 2.75 -10.59 11.76
N PRO A 111 1.68 -10.81 12.55
CA PRO A 111 0.73 -11.89 12.30
C PRO A 111 0.18 -11.83 10.87
N ASP A 112 -0.10 -12.97 10.25
CA ASP A 112 -0.59 -13.04 8.87
C ASP A 112 -1.85 -12.20 8.62
N ALA A 113 -2.72 -12.06 9.63
CA ALA A 113 -3.93 -11.24 9.55
C ALA A 113 -3.64 -9.72 9.53
N GLU A 114 -2.46 -9.30 9.99
CA GLU A 114 -2.02 -7.90 10.04
C GLU A 114 -1.07 -7.54 8.87
N GLN A 115 -0.58 -8.53 8.12
CA GLN A 115 0.25 -8.31 6.93
C GLN A 115 -0.63 -7.73 5.82
N TYR A 116 -0.48 -6.43 5.57
CA TYR A 116 -1.29 -5.70 4.60
C TYR A 116 -0.51 -5.37 3.33
N PHE A 117 0.74 -4.89 3.47
CA PHE A 117 1.61 -4.60 2.34
C PHE A 117 2.64 -5.71 2.17
N ALA A 118 2.83 -6.14 0.93
CA ALA A 118 3.96 -6.95 0.50
C ALA A 118 4.95 -6.05 -0.24
N ILE A 119 6.19 -6.06 0.19
CA ILE A 119 7.27 -5.23 -0.34
C ILE A 119 8.33 -6.17 -0.90
N GLU A 120 8.77 -5.92 -2.11
CA GLU A 120 9.76 -6.73 -2.81
C GLU A 120 10.92 -5.85 -3.26
N VAL A 121 12.14 -6.34 -3.08
CA VAL A 121 13.37 -5.60 -3.35
C VAL A 121 14.25 -6.37 -4.33
N TRP A 122 14.76 -5.68 -5.35
CA TRP A 122 15.72 -6.20 -6.33
C TRP A 122 16.92 -5.28 -6.47
N ARG A 123 18.04 -5.84 -6.91
CA ARG A 123 19.21 -5.07 -7.36
C ARG A 123 19.19 -4.91 -8.87
N PHE A 124 19.68 -3.78 -9.36
CA PHE A 124 19.73 -3.53 -10.80
C PHE A 124 20.69 -4.48 -11.50
N ASN A 125 20.39 -4.81 -12.76
CA ASN A 125 21.14 -5.77 -13.57
C ASN A 125 22.10 -5.11 -14.57
N GLN A 126 22.08 -3.78 -14.69
CA GLN A 126 22.87 -3.03 -15.68
C GLN A 126 23.56 -1.81 -15.06
N PRO A 127 24.79 -1.48 -15.47
CA PRO A 127 25.44 -0.22 -15.14
C PRO A 127 24.59 0.99 -15.58
N PRO A 128 24.67 2.14 -14.87
CA PRO A 128 25.55 2.45 -13.74
C PRO A 128 25.01 1.99 -12.37
N LEU A 129 23.84 1.32 -12.33
CA LEU A 129 23.19 0.92 -11.08
C LEU A 129 23.44 -0.54 -10.70
N ALA A 130 24.10 -1.33 -11.55
CA ALA A 130 24.45 -2.70 -11.19
C ALA A 130 25.30 -2.74 -9.91
N TYR A 131 25.07 -3.77 -9.09
CA TYR A 131 25.85 -3.95 -7.86
C TYR A 131 27.33 -4.14 -8.17
N ASP A 132 28.17 -3.30 -7.57
CA ASP A 132 29.62 -3.43 -7.52
C ASP A 132 30.05 -3.60 -6.05
N PRO A 133 30.67 -4.74 -5.67
CA PRO A 133 31.17 -4.97 -4.31
C PRO A 133 32.18 -3.91 -3.81
N GLY A 134 32.85 -3.21 -4.74
CA GLY A 134 33.75 -2.10 -4.45
C GLY A 134 33.07 -0.75 -4.26
N ALA A 135 31.78 -0.62 -4.61
CA ALA A 135 31.04 0.61 -4.45
C ALA A 135 30.60 0.84 -3.00
N ALA A 136 30.47 2.12 -2.62
CA ALA A 136 29.99 2.51 -1.29
C ALA A 136 28.46 2.37 -1.13
N VAL A 137 27.75 2.13 -2.22
CA VAL A 137 26.28 2.17 -2.28
C VAL A 137 25.74 0.97 -3.06
N LEU A 138 24.69 0.36 -2.53
CA LEU A 138 23.86 -0.63 -3.20
C LEU A 138 22.52 0.04 -3.61
N PRO A 139 22.34 0.39 -4.89
CA PRO A 139 21.07 0.87 -5.40
C PRO A 139 20.10 -0.29 -5.59
N LEU A 140 18.84 -0.06 -5.21
CA LEU A 140 17.80 -1.07 -5.16
C LEU A 140 16.52 -0.54 -5.82
N TYR A 141 15.82 -1.43 -6.49
CA TYR A 141 14.48 -1.21 -6.99
C TYR A 141 13.48 -1.86 -6.03
N VAL A 142 12.43 -1.14 -5.68
CA VAL A 142 11.42 -1.59 -4.72
C VAL A 142 10.04 -1.53 -5.33
N ARG A 143 9.26 -2.58 -5.09
CA ARG A 143 7.82 -2.60 -5.34
C ARG A 143 7.09 -2.82 -4.03
N VAL A 144 6.20 -1.89 -3.69
CA VAL A 144 5.21 -2.04 -2.63
C VAL A 144 3.90 -2.42 -3.28
N SER A 145 3.26 -3.50 -2.80
CA SER A 145 1.97 -3.95 -3.28
C SER A 145 1.01 -4.20 -2.12
N GLY A 146 -0.24 -3.78 -2.26
CA GLY A 146 -1.28 -3.99 -1.24
C GLY A 146 -2.69 -3.97 -1.83
N PRO A 147 -3.68 -4.56 -1.16
CA PRO A 147 -3.54 -5.45 -0.01
C PRO A 147 -2.98 -6.82 -0.42
N CYS A 148 -1.96 -7.32 0.28
CA CYS A 148 -1.40 -8.66 0.03
C CYS A 148 -2.28 -9.78 0.58
N ARG A 149 -3.08 -9.50 1.62
CA ARG A 149 -4.13 -10.34 2.17
C ARG A 149 -5.36 -9.50 2.46
N ILE A 150 -6.53 -10.01 2.08
CA ILE A 150 -7.82 -9.40 2.41
C ILE A 150 -8.29 -9.99 3.74
N PRO A 151 -8.82 -9.20 4.69
CA PRO A 151 -9.39 -9.71 5.92
C PRO A 151 -10.42 -10.83 5.65
N GLY A 152 -10.25 -11.97 6.31
CA GLY A 152 -11.10 -13.15 6.11
C GLY A 152 -10.69 -14.08 4.97
N SER A 153 -9.70 -13.71 4.14
CA SER A 153 -9.12 -14.59 3.12
C SER A 153 -7.90 -15.33 3.68
N THR A 154 -7.85 -16.64 3.47
CA THR A 154 -6.65 -17.46 3.75
C THR A 154 -5.63 -17.39 2.62
N ALA A 155 -6.08 -17.09 1.40
CA ALA A 155 -5.24 -16.95 0.22
C ALA A 155 -4.69 -15.51 0.08
N PRO A 156 -3.41 -15.33 -0.30
CA PRO A 156 -2.89 -14.04 -0.71
C PRO A 156 -3.63 -13.49 -1.94
N THR A 157 -3.86 -12.18 -1.98
CA THR A 157 -4.43 -11.48 -3.15
C THR A 157 -3.48 -11.62 -4.34
N ALA A 158 -3.97 -11.91 -5.54
CA ALA A 158 -3.11 -11.98 -6.73
C ALA A 158 -2.45 -10.63 -7.03
N LEU A 159 -1.20 -10.61 -7.53
CA LEU A 159 -0.45 -9.37 -7.77
C LEU A 159 -1.18 -8.42 -8.76
N ALA A 160 -1.89 -8.98 -9.73
CA ALA A 160 -2.69 -8.23 -10.71
C ALA A 160 -3.84 -7.42 -10.07
N ASP A 161 -4.32 -7.86 -8.89
CA ASP A 161 -5.41 -7.22 -8.16
C ASP A 161 -4.91 -6.27 -7.05
N ARG A 162 -3.59 -6.12 -6.90
CA ARG A 162 -2.98 -5.24 -5.90
C ARG A 162 -2.69 -3.87 -6.49
N HIS A 163 -2.91 -2.83 -5.69
CA HIS A 163 -2.33 -1.52 -5.95
C HIS A 163 -0.82 -1.59 -5.77
N GLN A 164 -0.06 -0.93 -6.64
CA GLN A 164 1.40 -0.98 -6.64
C GLN A 164 2.01 0.42 -6.65
N VAL A 165 3.04 0.60 -5.84
CA VAL A 165 3.90 1.79 -5.84
C VAL A 165 5.34 1.31 -5.95
N THR A 166 6.13 1.94 -6.81
CA THR A 166 7.53 1.60 -6.99
C THR A 166 8.40 2.81 -6.72
N PHE A 167 9.60 2.55 -6.21
CA PHE A 167 10.61 3.57 -5.97
C PHE A 167 12.00 2.94 -5.99
N THR A 168 13.02 3.79 -6.06
CA THR A 168 14.41 3.38 -5.92
C THR A 168 14.94 3.80 -4.55
N LEU A 169 15.81 2.97 -3.97
CA LEU A 169 16.54 3.34 -2.77
C LEU A 169 18.05 3.11 -2.97
N ALA A 170 18.84 3.80 -2.17
CA ALA A 170 20.27 3.59 -2.05
C ALA A 170 20.57 3.15 -0.61
N LEU A 171 21.23 2.01 -0.47
CA LEU A 171 21.74 1.52 0.80
C LEU A 171 23.24 1.78 0.87
N ASN A 172 23.69 2.53 1.86
CA ASN A 172 25.10 2.78 2.07
C ASN A 172 25.71 1.65 2.91
N ARG A 173 26.98 1.37 2.66
CA ARG A 173 27.79 0.46 3.49
C ARG A 173 28.04 1.02 4.89
#